data_AF-A0A819BD09-F1
#
_entry.id   AF-A0A819BD09-F1
#
_cell.length_a   1.000
_cell.length_b   1.000
_cell.length_c   1.000
_cell.angle_alpha   90.00
_cell.angle_beta   90.00
_cell.angle_gamma   90.00
#
_symmetry.space_group_name_H-M   'P 1'
#
loop_
_entity.id
_entity.type
_entity.pdbx_description
1 polymer ?
#
loop_
_entity_poly.entity_id
_entity_poly.type
_entity_poly.pdbx_seq_one_letter_code
_entity_poly.pdbx_strand_id
1 'polypeptide(L)'
;MIIPWTNPCSIIYLTIKSCSLKEYDLLLQRLPYLRTFSTEEFIIDKSNQLNSSPSISKCYPQLASLMIGNGSFSMTDFELILFLTPSLARLKLISYKSILDSITNGSDWEYLIHNKLPNLKIFEFFFSYHLQKENEAEDLTLVLDRFRTSFWLKEKKWIVACDYVLHQNVIYIYTTPICTKDFEQQWKSIQKTCQTFPFITIFKLLSIDNEFHSTIHRIHGIDDLAESRVLRLLVLGGNHIETKGAQYLADSLRNKMKLTTLDLRDNKIGDQGALYIADALRDNMVLRVLNLSSNGISTTTADHLYECFRNKNSVHKLKLNQNRITNIGAAYIGDMLKENKTLVQINLTGNQIGNTGVQYLTNVLQQHSVLKELHLDSNSITGQGAKHLADALSKTKTLTTLKLRGNEIGPSGTKYLIDAQQNRTVSPC
;
A
#
# COMPACT_ATOMS: atom_id res chain seq x y z
N MET A 1 26.17 3.74 -32.27
CA MET A 1 26.60 4.87 -31.43
C MET A 1 25.67 4.90 -30.23
N ILE A 2 26.12 4.37 -29.09
CA ILE A 2 25.34 4.27 -27.85
C ILE A 2 25.65 5.53 -27.06
N ILE A 3 24.68 6.44 -26.92
CA ILE A 3 24.81 7.63 -26.09
C ILE A 3 24.63 7.19 -24.63
N PRO A 4 25.59 7.41 -23.72
CA PRO A 4 25.47 7.03 -22.32
C PRO A 4 24.49 7.99 -21.60
N TRP A 5 23.53 7.43 -20.88
CA TRP A 5 22.57 8.19 -20.06
C TRP A 5 23.05 8.25 -18.61
N THR A 6 22.89 9.40 -17.97
CA THR A 6 23.55 9.74 -16.69
C THR A 6 22.76 9.49 -15.41
N ASN A 7 21.51 9.01 -15.44
CA ASN A 7 20.89 8.29 -14.31
C ASN A 7 19.46 7.81 -14.65
N PRO A 8 19.13 6.53 -14.48
CA PRO A 8 17.77 6.02 -14.65
C PRO A 8 16.88 6.16 -13.40
N CYS A 9 15.57 6.30 -13.60
CA CYS A 9 14.59 6.27 -12.52
C CYS A 9 14.66 4.92 -11.79
N SER A 10 14.76 5.05 -10.49
CA SER A 10 15.05 4.02 -9.52
C SER A 10 13.73 3.57 -8.93
N ILE A 11 13.25 2.34 -9.18
CA ILE A 11 12.16 1.82 -8.34
C ILE A 11 12.76 1.68 -6.94
N ILE A 12 12.39 2.58 -6.03
CA ILE A 12 12.91 2.62 -4.65
C ILE A 12 12.02 1.77 -3.74
N TYR A 13 10.71 1.75 -4.02
CA TYR A 13 9.71 1.00 -3.28
C TYR A 13 8.90 0.10 -4.22
N LEU A 14 8.92 -1.21 -3.96
CA LEU A 14 8.14 -2.19 -4.71
C LEU A 14 7.37 -3.10 -3.75
N THR A 15 6.05 -3.19 -3.93
CA THR A 15 5.24 -4.24 -3.30
C THR A 15 4.57 -5.09 -4.35
N ILE A 16 4.74 -6.40 -4.25
CA ILE A 16 4.07 -7.40 -5.09
C ILE A 16 3.30 -8.40 -4.24
N LYS A 17 2.36 -9.12 -4.85
CA LYS A 17 1.52 -10.06 -4.09
C LYS A 17 2.25 -11.34 -3.72
N SER A 18 2.94 -11.95 -4.69
CA SER A 18 3.66 -13.21 -4.52
C SER A 18 4.99 -13.09 -5.24
N CYS A 19 6.04 -13.62 -4.63
CA CYS A 19 7.40 -13.60 -5.17
C CYS A 19 8.08 -14.94 -4.92
N SER A 20 8.65 -15.56 -5.95
CA SER A 20 9.54 -16.70 -5.80
C SER A 20 10.99 -16.26 -5.53
N LEU A 21 11.83 -17.15 -4.98
CA LEU A 21 13.27 -16.86 -4.80
C LEU A 21 13.97 -16.46 -6.12
N LYS A 22 13.59 -17.09 -7.25
CA LYS A 22 14.14 -16.76 -8.58
C LYS A 22 13.70 -15.37 -9.04
N GLU A 23 12.43 -15.03 -8.84
CA GLU A 23 11.92 -13.69 -9.15
C GLU A 23 12.55 -12.63 -8.26
N TYR A 24 12.80 -12.94 -6.99
CA TYR A 24 13.46 -12.04 -6.05
C TYR A 24 14.90 -11.71 -6.49
N ASP A 25 15.72 -12.72 -6.79
CA ASP A 25 17.08 -12.52 -7.32
C ASP A 25 17.06 -11.70 -8.63
N LEU A 26 16.17 -12.06 -9.57
CA LEU A 26 16.03 -11.34 -10.83
C LEU A 26 15.62 -9.87 -10.61
N LEU A 27 14.65 -9.61 -9.72
CA LEU A 27 14.21 -8.24 -9.40
C LEU A 27 15.35 -7.42 -8.80
N LEU A 28 16.14 -8.00 -7.88
CA LEU A 28 17.28 -7.30 -7.28
C LEU A 28 18.40 -7.06 -8.29
N GLN A 29 18.63 -7.99 -9.21
CA GLN A 29 19.56 -7.83 -10.32
C GLN A 29 19.18 -6.68 -11.24
N ARG A 30 17.88 -6.52 -11.49
CA ARG A 30 17.33 -5.58 -12.47
C ARG A 30 16.97 -4.22 -11.88
N LEU A 31 16.79 -4.13 -10.57
CA LEU A 31 16.44 -2.91 -9.83
C LEU A 31 17.60 -2.47 -8.91
N PRO A 32 18.68 -1.87 -9.46
CA PRO A 32 19.89 -1.54 -8.72
C PRO A 32 19.71 -0.46 -7.64
N TYR A 33 18.54 0.18 -7.61
CA TYR A 33 18.21 1.23 -6.64
C TYR A 33 17.03 0.88 -5.72
N LEU A 34 16.53 -0.36 -5.80
CA LEU A 34 15.47 -0.83 -4.91
C LEU A 34 15.96 -0.76 -3.47
N ARG A 35 15.32 0.09 -2.67
CA ARG A 35 15.63 0.25 -1.25
C ARG A 35 14.63 -0.50 -0.39
N THR A 36 13.38 -0.62 -0.84
CA THR A 36 12.31 -1.29 -0.10
C THR A 36 11.59 -2.26 -1.00
N PHE A 37 11.64 -3.54 -0.65
CA PHE A 37 10.89 -4.60 -1.29
C PHE A 37 9.89 -5.20 -0.30
N SER A 38 8.68 -5.49 -0.77
CA SER A 38 7.63 -6.10 0.01
C SER A 38 6.89 -7.15 -0.82
N THR A 39 6.62 -8.31 -0.24
CA THR A 39 5.71 -9.30 -0.81
C THR A 39 4.71 -9.82 0.21
N GLU A 40 3.47 -10.11 -0.19
CA GLU A 40 2.45 -10.71 0.70
C GLU A 40 2.64 -12.22 0.86
N GLU A 41 3.24 -12.88 -0.13
CA GLU A 41 3.55 -14.31 -0.16
C GLU A 41 4.96 -14.51 -0.76
N PHE A 42 5.77 -15.36 -0.16
CA PHE A 42 7.11 -15.69 -0.67
C PHE A 42 7.26 -17.20 -0.84
N ILE A 43 7.48 -17.63 -2.08
CA ILE A 43 7.43 -19.04 -2.50
C ILE A 43 8.84 -19.54 -2.79
N ILE A 44 9.14 -20.76 -2.36
CA ILE A 44 10.41 -21.42 -2.66
C ILE A 44 10.11 -22.72 -3.38
N ASP A 45 10.41 -22.74 -4.68
CA ASP A 45 10.27 -23.93 -5.51
C ASP A 45 11.34 -24.96 -5.12
N LYS A 46 10.96 -25.92 -4.27
CA LYS A 46 11.82 -27.07 -3.89
C LYS A 46 11.98 -28.10 -5.01
N SER A 47 11.27 -27.94 -6.14
CA SER A 47 11.21 -28.90 -7.25
C SER A 47 12.46 -28.98 -8.13
N ASN A 48 13.49 -28.15 -7.88
CA ASN A 48 14.72 -28.12 -8.70
C ASN A 48 16.03 -28.27 -7.88
N GLN A 49 16.01 -28.91 -6.71
CA GLN A 49 17.25 -29.25 -5.97
C GLN A 49 17.97 -30.49 -6.55
N LEU A 50 18.10 -30.59 -7.86
CA LEU A 50 19.02 -31.53 -8.52
C LEU A 50 19.78 -30.76 -9.61
N ASN A 51 21.08 -30.57 -9.37
CA ASN A 51 22.09 -30.08 -10.31
C ASN A 51 22.14 -28.57 -10.56
N SER A 52 22.19 -27.80 -9.49
CA SER A 52 23.15 -26.71 -9.24
C SER A 52 22.62 -25.94 -8.05
N SER A 53 23.36 -25.91 -6.95
CA SER A 53 23.25 -24.76 -6.04
C SER A 53 23.27 -23.52 -6.92
N PRO A 54 22.23 -22.67 -6.92
CA PRO A 54 22.24 -21.49 -7.76
C PRO A 54 23.55 -20.79 -7.44
N SER A 55 24.34 -20.50 -8.47
CA SER A 55 25.60 -19.78 -8.36
C SER A 55 25.28 -18.33 -8.00
N ILE A 56 24.69 -18.13 -6.82
CA ILE A 56 24.38 -16.85 -6.21
C ILE A 56 25.72 -16.27 -5.78
N SER A 57 26.40 -15.64 -6.74
CA SER A 57 27.70 -15.01 -6.56
C SER A 57 27.58 -13.50 -6.32
N LYS A 58 26.36 -12.95 -6.37
CA LYS A 58 26.09 -11.53 -6.23
C LYS A 58 25.22 -11.25 -5.02
N CYS A 59 25.67 -10.27 -4.23
CA CYS A 59 24.90 -9.63 -3.19
C CYS A 59 24.37 -8.29 -3.74
N TYR A 60 23.21 -7.88 -3.26
CA TYR A 60 22.51 -6.66 -3.62
C TYR A 60 22.44 -5.72 -2.41
N PRO A 61 23.54 -5.00 -2.10
CA PRO A 61 23.64 -4.15 -0.92
C PRO A 61 22.72 -2.93 -0.99
N GLN A 62 22.09 -2.65 -2.13
CA GLN A 62 21.17 -1.54 -2.27
C GLN A 62 19.89 -1.71 -1.42
N LEU A 63 19.43 -2.94 -1.19
CA LEU A 63 18.18 -3.17 -0.49
C LEU A 63 18.34 -2.87 1.00
N ALA A 64 17.62 -1.86 1.48
CA ALA A 64 17.66 -1.40 2.86
C ALA A 64 16.48 -1.94 3.69
N SER A 65 15.37 -2.28 3.06
CA SER A 65 14.14 -2.75 3.70
C SER A 65 13.54 -3.93 2.94
N LEU A 66 13.28 -5.02 3.64
CA LEU A 66 12.64 -6.22 3.10
C LEU A 66 11.43 -6.58 3.94
N MET A 67 10.26 -6.71 3.30
CA MET A 67 9.05 -7.24 3.91
C MET A 67 8.64 -8.54 3.20
N ILE A 68 8.49 -9.62 3.96
CA ILE A 68 8.06 -10.92 3.45
C ILE A 68 6.83 -11.37 4.22
N GLY A 69 5.73 -11.58 3.51
CA GLY A 69 4.53 -12.20 4.03
C GLY A 69 4.41 -13.67 3.66
N ASN A 70 3.68 -14.42 4.50
CA ASN A 70 3.20 -15.79 4.32
C ASN A 70 4.21 -16.73 3.65
N GLY A 71 5.46 -16.68 4.07
CA GLY A 71 6.49 -17.60 3.61
C GLY A 71 6.28 -19.00 4.17
N SER A 72 6.45 -20.05 3.38
CA SER A 72 6.61 -21.42 3.90
C SER A 72 8.04 -21.89 3.59
N PHE A 73 9.00 -21.41 4.38
CA PHE A 73 10.41 -21.63 4.12
C PHE A 73 11.18 -21.98 5.39
N SER A 74 12.16 -22.88 5.25
CA SER A 74 13.06 -23.31 6.34
C SER A 74 14.08 -22.22 6.70
N MET A 75 14.84 -22.42 7.78
CA MET A 75 15.92 -21.48 8.13
C MET A 75 16.99 -21.39 7.03
N THR A 76 17.35 -22.52 6.42
CA THR A 76 18.28 -22.58 5.28
C THR A 76 17.77 -21.80 4.07
N ASP A 77 16.47 -21.92 3.80
CA ASP A 77 15.83 -21.15 2.74
C ASP A 77 15.86 -19.64 3.01
N PHE A 78 15.67 -19.24 4.27
CA PHE A 78 15.73 -17.84 4.67
C PHE A 78 17.15 -17.27 4.60
N GLU A 79 18.16 -18.06 4.94
CA GLU A 79 19.56 -17.69 4.76
C GLU A 79 19.89 -17.37 3.30
N LEU A 80 19.32 -18.11 2.33
CA LEU A 80 19.49 -17.82 0.91
C LEU A 80 18.91 -16.45 0.52
N ILE A 81 17.73 -16.10 1.05
CA ILE A 81 17.10 -14.80 0.82
C ILE A 81 17.96 -13.67 1.38
N LEU A 82 18.50 -13.85 2.59
CA LEU A 82 19.32 -12.83 3.24
C LEU A 82 20.72 -12.72 2.64
N PHE A 83 21.29 -13.82 2.12
CA PHE A 83 22.56 -13.81 1.40
C PHE A 83 22.51 -12.84 0.21
N LEU A 84 21.37 -12.75 -0.49
CA LEU A 84 21.17 -11.79 -1.57
C LEU A 84 21.18 -10.34 -1.08
N THR A 85 20.91 -10.07 0.19
CA THR A 85 20.67 -8.71 0.72
C THR A 85 21.32 -8.45 2.08
N PRO A 86 22.67 -8.52 2.16
CA PRO A 86 23.39 -8.45 3.44
C PRO A 86 23.35 -7.06 4.10
N SER A 87 22.93 -6.02 3.37
CA SER A 87 22.91 -4.63 3.83
C SER A 87 21.54 -4.16 4.35
N LEU A 88 20.60 -5.08 4.58
CA LEU A 88 19.28 -4.73 5.11
C LEU A 88 19.40 -3.99 6.43
N ALA A 89 18.78 -2.81 6.49
CA ALA A 89 18.59 -2.02 7.70
C ALA A 89 17.23 -2.31 8.36
N ARG A 90 16.24 -2.78 7.58
CA ARG A 90 14.92 -3.17 8.04
C ARG A 90 14.50 -4.52 7.46
N LEU A 91 14.01 -5.39 8.32
CA LEU A 91 13.46 -6.68 7.93
C LEU A 91 12.12 -6.86 8.64
N LYS A 92 11.06 -7.06 7.86
CA LYS A 92 9.71 -7.34 8.33
C LYS A 92 9.25 -8.69 7.82
N LEU A 93 8.90 -9.60 8.72
CA LEU A 93 8.35 -10.89 8.36
C LEU A 93 6.91 -10.99 8.85
N ILE A 94 5.99 -11.50 8.03
CA ILE A 94 4.61 -11.80 8.39
C ILE A 94 4.39 -13.29 8.15
N SER A 95 3.97 -14.03 9.16
CA SER A 95 3.86 -15.49 9.10
C SER A 95 2.58 -16.03 9.75
N TYR A 96 2.13 -17.19 9.29
CA TYR A 96 1.15 -18.04 9.97
C TYR A 96 1.89 -19.25 10.57
N LYS A 97 1.43 -19.75 11.72
CA LYS A 97 1.91 -20.86 12.58
C LYS A 97 3.09 -21.74 12.09
N SER A 98 3.13 -22.19 10.84
CA SER A 98 4.06 -23.19 10.31
C SER A 98 5.55 -22.81 10.25
N ILE A 99 5.94 -21.52 10.17
CA ILE A 99 7.38 -21.18 10.15
C ILE A 99 8.00 -21.34 11.55
N LEU A 100 7.27 -21.01 12.63
CA LEU A 100 7.76 -21.06 14.02
C LEU A 100 8.06 -22.49 14.51
N ASP A 101 7.41 -23.49 13.91
CA ASP A 101 7.67 -24.92 14.20
C ASP A 101 9.03 -25.37 13.64
N SER A 102 9.53 -24.71 12.59
CA SER A 102 10.82 -25.00 11.96
C SER A 102 11.96 -24.07 12.39
N ILE A 103 11.64 -22.93 13.03
CA ILE A 103 12.65 -22.04 13.59
C ILE A 103 12.95 -22.47 15.03
N THR A 104 14.05 -23.21 15.13
CA THR A 104 14.65 -23.71 16.36
C THR A 104 15.23 -22.55 17.16
N ASN A 105 14.73 -22.31 18.38
CA ASN A 105 15.34 -21.46 19.43
C ASN A 105 15.66 -19.97 19.11
N GLY A 106 15.97 -19.21 20.17
CA GLY A 106 16.34 -17.78 20.07
C GLY A 106 17.74 -17.55 19.50
N SER A 107 18.68 -18.44 19.80
CA SER A 107 20.07 -18.35 19.39
C SER A 107 20.27 -18.42 17.87
N ASP A 108 19.39 -19.10 17.14
CA ASP A 108 19.48 -19.17 15.67
C ASP A 108 19.21 -17.80 15.04
N TRP A 109 18.27 -17.02 15.60
CA TRP A 109 18.02 -15.63 15.18
C TRP A 109 19.19 -14.72 15.52
N GLU A 110 19.77 -14.87 16.70
CA GLU A 110 20.96 -14.11 17.10
C GLU A 110 22.11 -14.39 16.15
N TYR A 111 22.39 -15.66 15.90
CA TYR A 111 23.44 -16.10 14.98
C TYR A 111 23.18 -15.55 13.57
N LEU A 112 21.94 -15.65 13.07
CA LEU A 112 21.59 -15.13 11.75
C LEU A 112 21.80 -13.61 11.67
N ILE A 113 21.28 -12.85 12.63
CA ILE A 113 21.35 -11.38 12.61
C ILE A 113 22.79 -10.91 12.86
N HIS A 114 23.53 -11.58 13.73
CA HIS A 114 24.93 -11.27 14.00
C HIS A 114 25.78 -11.50 12.74
N ASN A 115 25.65 -12.67 12.10
CA ASN A 115 26.56 -13.09 11.03
C ASN A 115 26.12 -12.67 9.63
N LYS A 116 24.81 -12.58 9.37
CA LYS A 116 24.27 -12.32 8.02
C LYS A 116 23.72 -10.90 7.84
N LEU A 117 23.27 -10.26 8.92
CA LEU A 117 22.65 -8.93 8.86
C LEU A 117 23.25 -7.96 9.90
N PRO A 118 24.57 -7.71 9.85
CA PRO A 118 25.24 -6.85 10.83
C PRO A 118 24.67 -5.42 10.86
N ASN A 119 24.18 -4.93 9.71
CA ASN A 119 23.64 -3.59 9.51
C ASN A 119 22.15 -3.44 9.81
N LEU A 120 21.46 -4.54 10.17
CA LEU A 120 20.05 -4.48 10.54
C LEU A 120 19.91 -3.49 11.69
N LYS A 121 18.91 -2.61 11.62
CA LYS A 121 18.57 -1.62 12.66
C LYS A 121 17.17 -1.83 13.21
N ILE A 122 16.29 -2.36 12.37
CA ILE A 122 14.89 -2.60 12.69
C ILE A 122 14.55 -4.03 12.25
N PHE A 123 14.15 -4.86 13.21
CA PHE A 123 13.58 -6.16 12.95
C PHE A 123 12.12 -6.17 13.40
N GLU A 124 11.24 -6.66 12.54
CA GLU A 124 9.81 -6.74 12.81
C GLU A 124 9.31 -8.12 12.41
N PHE A 125 8.64 -8.78 13.32
CA PHE A 125 8.13 -10.12 13.14
C PHE A 125 6.66 -10.15 13.55
N PHE A 126 5.80 -10.38 12.58
CA PHE A 126 4.36 -10.41 12.73
C PHE A 126 3.94 -11.87 12.56
N PHE A 127 3.18 -12.42 13.50
CA PHE A 127 2.57 -13.71 13.26
C PHE A 127 1.19 -13.81 13.84
N SER A 128 0.29 -14.41 13.07
CA SER A 128 -1.06 -14.71 13.51
C SER A 128 -1.06 -16.06 14.19
N TYR A 129 -1.42 -16.09 15.46
CA TYR A 129 -1.46 -17.27 16.32
C TYR A 129 -2.90 -17.50 16.78
N HIS A 130 -3.59 -18.46 16.17
CA HIS A 130 -4.94 -18.83 16.54
C HIS A 130 -4.93 -19.74 17.76
N LEU A 131 -5.39 -19.23 18.91
CA LEU A 131 -5.65 -20.03 20.10
C LEU A 131 -6.84 -20.96 19.83
N GLN A 132 -6.62 -22.26 19.84
CA GLN A 132 -7.66 -23.29 19.78
C GLN A 132 -7.92 -23.98 21.14
N LYS A 133 -7.03 -23.90 22.16
CA LYS A 133 -7.22 -24.56 23.47
C LYS A 133 -6.58 -23.83 24.68
N GLU A 134 -7.08 -24.10 25.89
CA GLU A 134 -6.66 -23.47 27.17
C GLU A 134 -5.18 -23.72 27.56
N ASN A 135 -4.52 -24.77 27.06
CA ASN A 135 -3.10 -25.06 27.36
C ASN A 135 -2.09 -24.26 26.51
N GLU A 136 -2.54 -23.44 25.55
CA GLU A 136 -1.64 -22.73 24.61
C GLU A 136 -1.02 -21.45 25.20
N ALA A 137 -1.34 -21.08 26.44
CA ALA A 137 -0.64 -19.99 27.15
C ALA A 137 0.83 -20.34 27.49
N GLU A 138 1.14 -21.63 27.71
CA GLU A 138 2.52 -22.11 27.85
C GLU A 138 3.28 -21.99 26.51
N ASP A 139 2.64 -22.28 25.38
CA ASP A 139 3.22 -22.14 24.04
C ASP A 139 3.57 -20.68 23.71
N LEU A 140 2.73 -19.73 24.11
CA LEU A 140 3.02 -18.30 23.96
C LEU A 140 4.29 -17.91 24.71
N THR A 141 4.42 -18.36 25.96
CA THR A 141 5.59 -18.08 26.80
C THR A 141 6.87 -18.66 26.18
N LEU A 142 6.80 -19.88 25.65
CA LEU A 142 7.91 -20.52 24.93
C LEU A 142 8.30 -19.76 23.65
N VAL A 143 7.35 -19.18 22.92
CA VAL A 143 7.65 -18.34 21.74
C VAL A 143 8.32 -17.03 22.15
N LEU A 144 7.85 -16.40 23.23
CA LEU A 144 8.40 -15.14 23.74
C LEU A 144 9.79 -15.31 24.37
N ASP A 145 10.03 -16.43 25.06
CA ASP A 145 11.32 -16.73 25.68
C ASP A 145 12.45 -16.84 24.64
N ARG A 146 12.15 -17.23 23.39
CA ARG A 146 13.13 -17.22 22.29
C ARG A 146 13.70 -15.83 22.00
N PHE A 147 13.00 -14.76 22.38
CA PHE A 147 13.48 -13.39 22.16
C PHE A 147 14.01 -12.73 23.45
N ARG A 148 13.96 -13.43 24.60
CA ARG A 148 14.43 -12.94 25.92
C ARG A 148 15.90 -13.26 26.14
N THR A 149 16.75 -12.78 25.24
CA THR A 149 18.18 -13.07 25.29
C THR A 149 19.01 -11.82 25.50
N SER A 150 20.21 -11.99 26.06
CA SER A 150 21.09 -10.85 26.32
C SER A 150 21.68 -10.23 25.06
N PHE A 151 21.69 -10.95 23.93
CA PHE A 151 22.18 -10.48 22.63
C PHE A 151 21.55 -9.14 22.23
N TRP A 152 20.21 -9.06 22.26
CA TRP A 152 19.49 -7.88 21.79
C TRP A 152 19.90 -6.63 22.56
N LEU A 153 19.95 -6.73 23.90
CA LEU A 153 20.25 -5.59 24.75
C LEU A 153 21.75 -5.30 24.87
N LYS A 154 22.59 -6.32 25.08
CA LYS A 154 24.02 -6.14 25.34
C LYS A 154 24.83 -5.96 24.07
N GLU A 155 24.50 -6.66 22.98
CA GLU A 155 25.26 -6.57 21.72
C GLU A 155 24.64 -5.57 20.75
N LYS A 156 23.34 -5.71 20.44
CA LYS A 156 22.67 -4.82 19.46
C LYS A 156 22.19 -3.50 20.05
N LYS A 157 22.11 -3.39 21.38
CA LYS A 157 21.54 -2.23 22.11
C LYS A 157 20.09 -1.95 21.68
N TRP A 158 19.31 -3.02 21.52
CA TRP A 158 17.89 -2.97 21.15
C TRP A 158 17.01 -3.42 22.30
N ILE A 159 15.81 -2.86 22.34
CA ILE A 159 14.69 -3.36 23.11
C ILE A 159 13.86 -4.24 22.18
N VAL A 160 13.60 -5.48 22.58
CA VAL A 160 12.57 -6.30 21.95
C VAL A 160 11.28 -6.09 22.71
N ALA A 161 10.22 -5.76 22.01
CA ALA A 161 8.89 -5.63 22.58
C ALA A 161 7.90 -6.48 21.80
N CYS A 162 6.91 -6.98 22.54
CA CYS A 162 5.92 -7.89 22.02
C CYS A 162 4.52 -7.39 22.36
N ASP A 163 3.65 -7.21 21.37
CA ASP A 163 2.25 -6.88 21.58
C ASP A 163 1.35 -8.07 21.24
N TYR A 164 0.29 -8.29 22.01
CA TYR A 164 -0.69 -9.33 21.77
C TYR A 164 -2.09 -8.74 21.70
N VAL A 165 -2.73 -8.86 20.54
CA VAL A 165 -4.08 -8.32 20.31
C VAL A 165 -5.10 -9.45 20.43
N LEU A 166 -5.75 -9.51 21.60
CA LEU A 166 -6.65 -10.58 22.04
C LEU A 166 -7.81 -10.86 21.05
N HIS A 167 -8.37 -9.83 20.42
CA HIS A 167 -9.51 -9.98 19.50
C HIS A 167 -9.13 -10.43 18.09
N GLN A 168 -7.84 -10.40 17.74
CA GLN A 168 -7.37 -10.75 16.40
C GLN A 168 -6.57 -12.05 16.38
N ASN A 169 -6.23 -12.62 17.55
CA ASN A 169 -5.35 -13.79 17.63
C ASN A 169 -4.01 -13.54 16.90
N VAL A 170 -3.44 -12.34 17.08
CA VAL A 170 -2.18 -11.93 16.44
C VAL A 170 -1.18 -11.45 17.49
N ILE A 171 0.07 -11.87 17.33
CA ILE A 171 1.22 -11.45 18.13
C ILE A 171 2.17 -10.64 17.26
N TYR A 172 2.64 -9.53 17.80
CA TYR A 172 3.54 -8.59 17.15
C TYR A 172 4.85 -8.57 17.92
N ILE A 173 5.92 -9.15 17.38
CA ILE A 173 7.27 -9.08 17.97
C ILE A 173 8.12 -8.13 17.16
N TYR A 174 8.82 -7.23 17.84
CA TYR A 174 9.42 -6.13 17.12
C TYR A 174 10.59 -5.55 17.92
N THR A 175 11.61 -5.00 17.24
CA THR A 175 12.81 -4.45 17.90
C THR A 175 12.95 -2.94 17.71
N THR A 176 13.46 -2.25 18.73
CA THR A 176 13.71 -0.80 18.71
C THR A 176 15.14 -0.50 19.21
N PRO A 177 15.96 0.27 18.48
CA PRO A 177 17.29 0.66 18.95
C PRO A 177 17.23 1.67 20.10
N ILE A 178 18.14 1.54 21.07
CA ILE A 178 18.26 2.46 22.21
C ILE A 178 19.08 3.69 21.79
N CYS A 179 18.45 4.87 21.77
CA CYS A 179 19.13 6.15 21.55
C CYS A 179 19.54 6.77 22.90
N THR A 180 20.83 6.95 23.14
CA THR A 180 21.38 7.31 24.46
C THR A 180 21.16 8.76 24.89
N LYS A 181 20.74 9.67 24.00
CA LYS A 181 20.60 11.10 24.32
C LYS A 181 19.29 11.48 25.00
N ASP A 182 18.19 10.75 24.74
CA ASP A 182 16.84 11.11 25.22
C ASP A 182 16.12 9.96 25.94
N PHE A 183 16.86 8.93 26.36
CA PHE A 183 16.31 7.69 26.90
C PHE A 183 15.31 7.94 28.05
N GLU A 184 15.62 8.82 29.01
CA GLU A 184 14.71 9.10 30.13
C GLU A 184 13.44 9.86 29.75
N GLN A 185 13.51 10.77 28.76
CA GLN A 185 12.36 11.59 28.35
C GLN A 185 11.43 10.78 27.44
N GLN A 186 11.99 9.93 26.57
CA GLN A 186 11.26 8.96 25.77
C GLN A 186 10.61 7.88 26.66
N TRP A 187 11.33 7.39 27.67
CA TRP A 187 10.82 6.42 28.66
C TRP A 187 9.61 6.96 29.45
N LYS A 188 9.64 8.22 29.93
CA LYS A 188 8.54 8.85 30.67
C LYS A 188 7.27 9.05 29.82
N SER A 189 7.41 9.35 28.53
CA SER A 189 6.27 9.46 27.60
C SER A 189 5.62 8.09 27.32
N ILE A 190 6.44 7.04 27.15
CA ILE A 190 6.01 5.66 26.91
C ILE A 190 5.29 5.07 28.15
N GLN A 191 5.79 5.33 29.36
CA GLN A 191 5.12 4.91 30.60
C GLN A 191 3.71 5.49 30.76
N LYS A 192 3.45 6.72 30.31
CA LYS A 192 2.13 7.37 30.43
C LYS A 192 1.08 6.73 29.53
N THR A 193 1.47 6.13 28.40
CA THR A 193 0.59 5.42 27.46
C THR A 193 0.31 3.98 27.90
N CYS A 194 1.20 3.36 28.69
CA CYS A 194 1.09 1.96 29.13
C CYS A 194 0.30 1.76 30.44
N GLN A 195 -0.16 2.82 31.11
CA GLN A 195 -0.85 2.73 32.41
C GLN A 195 -2.28 2.16 32.34
N THR A 196 -2.81 1.81 31.17
CA THR A 196 -4.22 1.38 31.02
C THR A 196 -4.51 -0.09 31.29
N PHE A 197 -3.53 -1.01 31.39
CA PHE A 197 -3.80 -2.40 31.80
C PHE A 197 -2.60 -3.08 32.50
N PRO A 198 -2.82 -3.88 33.57
CA PRO A 198 -1.77 -4.59 34.29
C PRO A 198 -1.46 -5.94 33.62
N PHE A 199 -0.16 -6.24 33.53
CA PHE A 199 0.50 -7.39 32.91
C PHE A 199 0.78 -7.28 31.41
N ILE A 200 2.05 -7.55 31.08
CA ILE A 200 2.72 -7.56 29.76
C ILE A 200 3.45 -6.23 29.45
N THR A 201 4.79 -6.30 29.43
CA THR A 201 5.69 -5.18 29.17
C THR A 201 6.07 -5.15 27.69
N ILE A 202 5.68 -4.06 27.03
CA ILE A 202 5.73 -3.75 25.59
C ILE A 202 6.31 -2.31 25.54
N PHE A 203 7.14 -1.86 24.57
CA PHE A 203 6.66 -1.14 23.37
C PHE A 203 7.75 -0.57 22.43
N LYS A 204 7.36 -0.40 21.14
CA LYS A 204 7.95 0.31 19.96
C LYS A 204 7.32 1.71 19.86
N LEU A 205 7.75 2.69 19.05
CA LEU A 205 7.97 2.75 17.58
C LEU A 205 8.41 4.19 17.21
N LEU A 206 9.12 4.41 16.09
CA LEU A 206 9.16 5.71 15.38
C LEU A 206 9.48 5.54 13.87
N SER A 207 8.89 6.42 13.04
CA SER A 207 9.14 6.63 11.61
C SER A 207 9.55 8.09 11.40
N ILE A 208 10.58 8.37 10.59
CA ILE A 208 11.07 9.72 10.27
C ILE A 208 11.21 9.88 8.75
N ASP A 209 10.83 11.08 8.30
CA ASP A 209 10.88 11.72 6.99
C ASP A 209 12.13 11.46 6.15
N ASN A 210 11.98 11.56 4.82
CA ASN A 210 13.02 12.08 3.93
C ASN A 210 12.39 12.70 2.67
N GLU A 211 12.50 14.03 2.56
CA GLU A 211 12.38 14.77 1.31
C GLU A 211 13.68 14.63 0.51
N PHE A 212 13.63 14.36 -0.80
CA PHE A 212 14.69 14.76 -1.73
C PHE A 212 14.12 15.04 -3.13
N HIS A 213 14.42 16.23 -3.65
CA HIS A 213 14.18 16.68 -5.02
C HIS A 213 15.18 16.03 -6.00
N SER A 214 14.71 15.54 -7.15
CA SER A 214 15.24 15.86 -8.49
C SER A 214 14.55 15.05 -9.60
N THR A 215 14.14 15.74 -10.65
CA THR A 215 13.45 15.30 -11.89
C THR A 215 14.30 14.33 -12.73
N ILE A 216 13.81 13.14 -13.10
CA ILE A 216 14.54 12.18 -13.98
C ILE A 216 13.60 11.35 -14.88
N HIS A 217 14.12 10.96 -16.06
CA HIS A 217 13.47 10.22 -17.13
C HIS A 217 13.89 8.74 -17.17
N ARG A 218 12.91 7.85 -17.45
CA ARG A 218 12.97 6.39 -17.76
C ARG A 218 13.15 5.44 -16.57
N ILE A 219 12.13 4.61 -16.29
CA ILE A 219 12.05 3.63 -15.19
C ILE A 219 12.75 2.32 -15.59
N HIS A 220 13.79 1.91 -14.86
CA HIS A 220 14.43 0.60 -15.08
C HIS A 220 13.67 -0.52 -14.35
N GLY A 221 13.60 -1.71 -14.97
CA GLY A 221 12.89 -2.92 -14.48
C GLY A 221 11.39 -2.99 -14.81
N ILE A 222 10.90 -2.02 -15.59
CA ILE A 222 9.53 -2.05 -16.11
C ILE A 222 9.35 -3.12 -17.20
N ASP A 223 10.43 -3.46 -17.91
CA ASP A 223 10.47 -4.54 -18.90
C ASP A 223 10.38 -5.93 -18.22
N ASP A 224 10.96 -6.11 -17.02
CA ASP A 224 10.81 -7.36 -16.25
C ASP A 224 9.39 -7.48 -15.66
N LEU A 225 8.79 -6.36 -15.22
CA LEU A 225 7.35 -6.29 -14.94
C LEU A 225 6.54 -6.60 -16.22
N ALA A 226 7.06 -6.28 -17.42
CA ALA A 226 6.49 -6.57 -18.73
C ALA A 226 6.52 -8.07 -19.12
N GLU A 227 7.33 -8.89 -18.46
CA GLU A 227 7.38 -10.35 -18.66
C GLU A 227 6.52 -11.14 -17.67
N SER A 228 6.23 -10.60 -16.48
CA SER A 228 5.41 -11.29 -15.48
C SER A 228 3.99 -11.61 -15.98
N ARG A 229 3.62 -12.89 -15.97
CA ARG A 229 2.30 -13.41 -16.38
C ARG A 229 1.32 -13.63 -15.23
N VAL A 230 1.75 -13.39 -13.99
CA VAL A 230 1.00 -13.69 -12.75
C VAL A 230 0.71 -12.47 -11.88
N LEU A 231 1.28 -11.30 -12.21
CA LEU A 231 1.12 -10.08 -11.41
C LEU A 231 -0.34 -9.62 -11.35
N ARG A 232 -0.91 -9.61 -10.13
CA ARG A 232 -2.29 -9.17 -9.86
C ARG A 232 -2.38 -7.83 -9.14
N LEU A 233 -1.36 -7.47 -8.38
CA LEU A 233 -1.28 -6.25 -7.57
C LEU A 233 0.08 -5.60 -7.83
N LEU A 234 0.06 -4.32 -8.20
CA LEU A 234 1.25 -3.49 -8.35
C LEU A 234 1.05 -2.19 -7.57
N VAL A 235 1.87 -1.99 -6.54
CA VAL A 235 1.85 -0.76 -5.72
C VAL A 235 3.20 -0.07 -5.88
N LEU A 236 3.16 1.13 -6.46
CA LEU A 236 4.30 1.98 -6.73
C LEU A 236 4.11 3.38 -6.13
N GLY A 237 3.33 3.51 -5.05
CA GLY A 237 3.11 4.81 -4.42
C GLY A 237 4.39 5.45 -3.88
N GLY A 238 4.53 6.77 -3.97
CA GLY A 238 5.67 7.50 -3.38
C GLY A 238 7.00 7.34 -4.14
N ASN A 239 6.98 6.99 -5.42
CA ASN A 239 8.18 6.73 -6.23
C ASN A 239 8.57 7.89 -7.17
N HIS A 240 7.91 9.05 -7.10
CA HIS A 240 8.16 10.19 -8.00
C HIS A 240 8.21 9.81 -9.49
N ILE A 241 7.24 8.99 -9.92
CA ILE A 241 7.16 8.49 -11.30
C ILE A 241 7.08 9.64 -12.32
N GLU A 242 6.36 10.71 -12.00
CA GLU A 242 6.17 11.89 -12.86
C GLU A 242 5.55 11.54 -14.25
N THR A 243 5.30 12.55 -15.08
CA THR A 243 4.66 12.36 -16.40
C THR A 243 5.36 11.35 -17.29
N LYS A 244 6.69 11.43 -17.38
CA LYS A 244 7.47 10.56 -18.28
C LYS A 244 7.60 9.14 -17.75
N GLY A 245 7.75 8.95 -16.44
CA GLY A 245 7.70 7.60 -15.87
C GLY A 245 6.34 6.95 -16.08
N ALA A 246 5.26 7.73 -16.01
CA ALA A 246 3.91 7.25 -16.30
C ALA A 246 3.74 6.83 -17.77
N GLN A 247 4.42 7.51 -18.71
CA GLN A 247 4.47 7.09 -20.12
C GLN A 247 5.11 5.71 -20.28
N TYR A 248 6.26 5.49 -19.66
CA TYR A 248 6.93 4.18 -19.73
C TYR A 248 6.10 3.09 -19.05
N LEU A 249 5.50 3.40 -17.90
CA LEU A 249 4.60 2.47 -17.22
C LEU A 249 3.39 2.13 -18.08
N ALA A 250 2.82 3.11 -18.77
CA ALA A 250 1.76 2.90 -19.72
C ALA A 250 2.18 1.93 -20.83
N ASP A 251 3.33 2.15 -21.47
CA ASP A 251 3.82 1.29 -22.54
C ASP A 251 3.98 -0.18 -22.07
N SER A 252 4.46 -0.39 -20.84
CA SER A 252 4.59 -1.74 -20.25
C SER A 252 3.26 -2.36 -19.80
N LEU A 253 2.25 -1.55 -19.46
CA LEU A 253 0.93 -2.02 -19.03
C LEU A 253 0.04 -2.49 -20.18
N ARG A 254 0.30 -2.06 -21.43
CA ARG A 254 -0.51 -2.40 -22.62
C ARG A 254 -0.66 -3.91 -22.87
N ASN A 255 0.28 -4.74 -22.39
CA ASN A 255 0.27 -6.20 -22.54
C ASN A 255 -0.06 -6.98 -21.25
N LYS A 256 -0.56 -6.31 -20.20
CA LYS A 256 -0.75 -6.92 -18.86
C LYS A 256 -2.15 -7.44 -18.61
N MET A 257 -2.45 -8.63 -19.14
CA MET A 257 -3.78 -9.24 -19.13
C MET A 257 -4.31 -9.71 -17.75
N LYS A 258 -3.55 -9.65 -16.64
CA LYS A 258 -4.00 -10.17 -15.32
C LYS A 258 -3.88 -9.20 -14.15
N LEU A 259 -3.42 -7.96 -14.36
CA LEU A 259 -3.31 -6.97 -13.29
C LEU A 259 -4.71 -6.57 -12.82
N THR A 260 -5.01 -6.80 -11.54
CA THR A 260 -6.31 -6.48 -10.93
C THR A 260 -6.27 -5.20 -10.11
N THR A 261 -5.11 -4.81 -9.58
CA THR A 261 -4.95 -3.58 -8.78
C THR A 261 -3.67 -2.87 -9.17
N LEU A 262 -3.79 -1.58 -9.47
CA LEU A 262 -2.69 -0.66 -9.74
C LEU A 262 -2.78 0.53 -8.80
N ASP A 263 -1.75 0.72 -7.98
CA ASP A 263 -1.65 1.83 -7.04
C ASP A 263 -0.44 2.70 -7.36
N LEU A 264 -0.72 3.91 -7.82
CA LEU A 264 0.24 4.93 -8.22
C LEU A 264 0.10 6.18 -7.37
N ARG A 265 -0.41 6.09 -6.14
CA ARG A 265 -0.61 7.26 -5.29
C ARG A 265 0.69 8.05 -5.09
N ASP A 266 0.59 9.37 -4.93
CA ASP A 266 1.73 10.21 -4.55
C ASP A 266 2.96 10.06 -5.44
N ASN A 267 2.79 10.30 -6.74
CA ASN A 267 3.84 10.10 -7.74
C ASN A 267 4.08 11.31 -8.64
N LYS A 268 3.38 12.43 -8.41
CA LYS A 268 3.46 13.64 -9.25
C LYS A 268 3.23 13.36 -10.74
N ILE A 269 2.40 12.37 -11.07
CA ILE A 269 2.16 11.92 -12.45
C ILE A 269 1.64 13.04 -13.36
N GLY A 270 0.87 13.97 -12.81
CA GLY A 270 0.30 15.08 -13.54
C GLY A 270 -0.70 14.64 -14.61
N ASP A 271 -1.16 15.62 -15.38
CA ASP A 271 -2.26 15.45 -16.33
C ASP A 271 -1.89 14.51 -17.49
N GLN A 272 -0.80 14.83 -18.16
CA GLN A 272 -0.31 14.07 -19.30
C GLN A 272 0.08 12.63 -18.91
N GLY A 273 0.62 12.43 -17.70
CA GLY A 273 0.97 11.10 -17.21
C GLY A 273 -0.27 10.26 -16.93
N ALA A 274 -1.32 10.87 -16.38
CA ALA A 274 -2.61 10.20 -16.17
C ALA A 274 -3.23 9.78 -17.51
N LEU A 275 -3.09 10.59 -18.57
CA LEU A 275 -3.51 10.22 -19.91
C LEU A 275 -2.78 8.98 -20.43
N TYR A 276 -1.46 8.91 -20.29
CA TYR A 276 -0.72 7.71 -20.72
C TYR A 276 -1.22 6.45 -20.03
N ILE A 277 -1.40 6.50 -18.70
CA ILE A 277 -1.92 5.37 -17.92
C ILE A 277 -3.34 5.01 -18.37
N ALA A 278 -4.19 6.01 -18.59
CA ALA A 278 -5.55 5.82 -19.07
C ALA A 278 -5.58 5.11 -20.44
N ASP A 279 -4.76 5.57 -21.39
CA ASP A 279 -4.64 4.97 -22.72
C ASP A 279 -4.11 3.53 -22.67
N ALA A 280 -3.10 3.27 -21.85
CA ALA A 280 -2.56 1.91 -21.70
C ALA A 280 -3.55 0.94 -21.06
N LEU A 281 -4.46 1.44 -20.24
CA LEU A 281 -5.47 0.62 -19.60
C LEU A 281 -6.72 0.43 -20.45
N ARG A 282 -6.86 1.12 -21.60
CA ARG A 282 -8.06 1.10 -22.46
C ARG A 282 -8.56 -0.32 -22.73
N ASP A 283 -7.68 -1.21 -23.19
CA ASP A 283 -8.01 -2.59 -23.52
C ASP A 283 -7.84 -3.56 -22.34
N ASN A 284 -7.47 -3.04 -21.16
CA ASN A 284 -7.32 -3.88 -19.97
C ASN A 284 -8.69 -4.25 -19.39
N MET A 285 -9.07 -5.50 -19.60
CA MET A 285 -10.37 -6.06 -19.17
C MET A 285 -10.38 -6.65 -17.75
N VAL A 286 -9.25 -6.62 -17.02
CA VAL A 286 -9.11 -7.33 -15.73
C VAL A 286 -8.86 -6.39 -14.55
N LEU A 287 -8.35 -5.18 -14.77
CA LEU A 287 -8.07 -4.21 -13.73
C LEU A 287 -9.35 -3.84 -12.98
N ARG A 288 -9.40 -4.09 -11.67
CA ARG A 288 -10.54 -3.80 -10.78
C ARG A 288 -10.34 -2.53 -9.98
N VAL A 289 -9.11 -2.22 -9.58
CA VAL A 289 -8.80 -1.08 -8.70
C VAL A 289 -7.70 -0.25 -9.33
N LEU A 290 -7.96 1.05 -9.49
CA LEU A 290 -6.96 2.04 -9.89
C LEU A 290 -6.88 3.15 -8.83
N ASN A 291 -5.67 3.38 -8.33
CA ASN A 291 -5.40 4.47 -7.40
C ASN A 291 -4.42 5.48 -8.02
N LEU A 292 -4.93 6.66 -8.32
CA LEU A 292 -4.21 7.82 -8.87
C LEU A 292 -4.23 9.01 -7.89
N SER A 293 -4.40 8.73 -6.60
CA SER A 293 -4.47 9.77 -5.56
C SER A 293 -3.20 10.60 -5.48
N SER A 294 -3.30 11.88 -5.10
CA SER A 294 -2.13 12.73 -4.80
C SER A 294 -1.16 12.85 -5.98
N ASN A 295 -1.66 12.97 -7.21
CA ASN A 295 -0.84 13.01 -8.43
C ASN A 295 -0.87 14.36 -9.15
N GLY A 296 -1.56 15.36 -8.60
CA GLY A 296 -1.67 16.68 -9.22
C GLY A 296 -2.51 16.69 -10.50
N ILE A 297 -3.42 15.72 -10.65
CA ILE A 297 -4.34 15.60 -11.78
C ILE A 297 -5.36 16.74 -11.70
N SER A 298 -5.45 17.55 -12.75
CA SER A 298 -6.34 18.71 -12.90
C SER A 298 -7.49 18.42 -13.86
N THR A 299 -8.35 19.41 -14.10
CA THR A 299 -9.52 19.26 -14.96
C THR A 299 -9.22 19.11 -16.45
N THR A 300 -8.01 19.45 -16.90
CA THR A 300 -7.61 19.27 -18.30
C THR A 300 -7.60 17.80 -18.71
N THR A 301 -7.46 16.87 -17.76
CA THR A 301 -7.56 15.42 -18.00
C THR A 301 -8.95 14.84 -17.82
N ALA A 302 -9.91 15.61 -17.33
CA ALA A 302 -11.20 15.04 -16.97
C ALA A 302 -11.95 14.53 -18.23
N ASP A 303 -11.76 15.18 -19.38
CA ASP A 303 -12.18 14.71 -20.70
C ASP A 303 -11.54 13.35 -21.07
N HIS A 304 -10.27 13.15 -20.72
CA HIS A 304 -9.55 11.91 -21.01
C HIS A 304 -9.87 10.79 -20.02
N LEU A 305 -10.09 11.11 -18.75
CA LEU A 305 -10.64 10.18 -17.78
C LEU A 305 -12.04 9.75 -18.22
N TYR A 306 -12.85 10.67 -18.74
CA TYR A 306 -14.12 10.35 -19.37
C TYR A 306 -13.92 9.35 -20.53
N GLU A 307 -13.09 9.65 -21.52
CA GLU A 307 -12.88 8.76 -22.68
C GLU A 307 -12.35 7.37 -22.29
N CYS A 308 -11.46 7.31 -21.30
CA CYS A 308 -10.90 6.04 -20.83
C CYS A 308 -11.90 5.19 -20.06
N PHE A 309 -12.69 5.80 -19.16
CA PHE A 309 -13.51 5.06 -18.21
C PHE A 309 -14.99 4.93 -18.62
N ARG A 310 -15.50 5.74 -19.56
CA ARG A 310 -16.90 5.70 -20.02
C ARG A 310 -17.37 4.29 -20.41
N ASN A 311 -16.53 3.55 -21.14
CA ASN A 311 -16.81 2.19 -21.62
C ASN A 311 -16.00 1.10 -20.88
N LYS A 312 -15.29 1.48 -19.81
CA LYS A 312 -14.40 0.56 -19.12
C LYS A 312 -15.17 -0.29 -18.13
N ASN A 313 -15.39 -1.54 -18.53
CA ASN A 313 -16.17 -2.49 -17.75
C ASN A 313 -15.35 -3.27 -16.71
N SER A 314 -14.05 -3.00 -16.61
CA SER A 314 -13.18 -3.73 -15.70
C SER A 314 -13.04 -3.08 -14.33
N VAL A 315 -12.99 -1.75 -14.26
CA VAL A 315 -12.62 -1.01 -13.05
C VAL A 315 -13.84 -0.76 -12.16
N HIS A 316 -13.76 -1.27 -10.93
CA HIS A 316 -14.83 -1.17 -9.93
C HIS A 316 -14.54 -0.09 -8.88
N LYS A 317 -13.26 0.23 -8.65
CA LYS A 317 -12.83 1.23 -7.66
C LYS A 317 -11.84 2.20 -8.29
N LEU A 318 -12.20 3.47 -8.32
CA LEU A 318 -11.36 4.56 -8.81
C LEU A 318 -11.04 5.54 -7.67
N LYS A 319 -9.76 5.69 -7.33
CA LYS A 319 -9.32 6.65 -6.31
C LYS A 319 -8.57 7.81 -6.97
N LEU A 320 -9.12 9.01 -6.80
CA LEU A 320 -8.63 10.28 -7.33
C LEU A 320 -8.51 11.33 -6.21
N ASN A 321 -8.40 10.91 -4.96
CA ASN A 321 -8.34 11.84 -3.83
C ASN A 321 -7.05 12.68 -3.84
N GLN A 322 -7.11 13.87 -3.25
CA GLN A 322 -5.99 14.83 -3.14
C GLN A 322 -5.41 15.22 -4.51
N ASN A 323 -6.29 15.49 -5.48
CA ASN A 323 -5.91 16.02 -6.79
C ASN A 323 -6.45 17.45 -6.94
N ARG A 324 -6.43 18.00 -8.17
CA ARG A 324 -6.88 19.37 -8.49
C ARG A 324 -8.15 19.35 -9.36
N ILE A 325 -9.04 18.40 -9.11
CA ILE A 325 -10.30 18.27 -9.84
C ILE A 325 -11.26 19.39 -9.38
N THR A 326 -11.64 20.28 -10.30
CA THR A 326 -12.60 21.37 -10.03
C THR A 326 -14.03 20.97 -10.42
N ASN A 327 -14.98 21.90 -10.29
CA ASN A 327 -16.37 21.72 -10.75
C ASN A 327 -16.49 21.21 -12.19
N ILE A 328 -15.62 21.68 -13.09
CA ILE A 328 -15.61 21.24 -14.50
C ILE A 328 -15.21 19.77 -14.59
N GLY A 329 -14.18 19.37 -13.85
CA GLY A 329 -13.75 17.97 -13.83
C GLY A 329 -14.80 17.04 -13.22
N ALA A 330 -15.54 17.53 -12.22
CA ALA A 330 -16.69 16.81 -11.67
C ALA A 330 -17.82 16.63 -12.71
N ALA A 331 -18.01 17.57 -13.64
CA ALA A 331 -18.96 17.41 -14.74
C ALA A 331 -18.58 16.25 -15.67
N TYR A 332 -17.32 16.20 -16.12
CA TYR A 332 -16.80 15.09 -16.93
C TYR A 332 -16.87 13.74 -16.20
N ILE A 333 -16.56 13.70 -14.90
CA ILE A 333 -16.76 12.50 -14.09
C ILE A 333 -18.23 12.11 -14.04
N GLY A 334 -19.14 13.09 -13.99
CA GLY A 334 -20.58 12.86 -14.13
C GLY A 334 -20.93 12.19 -15.46
N ASP A 335 -20.46 12.75 -16.58
CA ASP A 335 -20.70 12.18 -17.91
C ASP A 335 -20.11 10.76 -18.04
N MET A 336 -18.93 10.53 -17.47
CA MET A 336 -18.30 9.21 -17.39
C MET A 336 -19.17 8.22 -16.63
N LEU A 337 -19.70 8.62 -15.48
CA LEU A 337 -20.61 7.79 -14.66
C LEU A 337 -21.93 7.50 -15.39
N LYS A 338 -22.40 8.40 -16.24
CA LYS A 338 -23.63 8.17 -17.02
C LYS A 338 -23.50 6.92 -17.91
N GLU A 339 -22.34 6.75 -18.54
CA GLU A 339 -22.04 5.61 -19.43
C GLU A 339 -21.51 4.39 -18.66
N ASN A 340 -20.62 4.59 -17.69
CA ASN A 340 -19.99 3.51 -16.95
C ASN A 340 -21.00 2.75 -16.08
N LYS A 341 -21.05 1.42 -16.21
CA LYS A 341 -21.96 0.54 -15.44
C LYS A 341 -21.25 -0.39 -14.47
N THR A 342 -19.97 -0.14 -14.16
CA THR A 342 -19.15 -1.08 -13.35
C THR A 342 -18.48 -0.45 -12.15
N LEU A 343 -18.33 0.88 -12.13
CA LEU A 343 -17.80 1.61 -10.98
C LEU A 343 -18.76 1.49 -9.78
N VAL A 344 -18.27 0.84 -8.74
CA VAL A 344 -18.94 0.66 -7.45
C VAL A 344 -18.50 1.75 -6.47
N GLN A 345 -17.26 2.23 -6.59
CA GLN A 345 -16.67 3.22 -5.70
C GLN A 345 -15.86 4.26 -6.46
N ILE A 346 -16.11 5.52 -6.14
CA ILE A 346 -15.26 6.65 -6.55
C ILE A 346 -14.86 7.49 -5.33
N ASN A 347 -13.56 7.75 -5.19
CA ASN A 347 -13.03 8.61 -4.14
C ASN A 347 -12.48 9.91 -4.72
N LEU A 348 -13.16 11.02 -4.42
CA LEU A 348 -12.82 12.39 -4.84
C LEU A 348 -12.43 13.28 -3.66
N THR A 349 -12.11 12.70 -2.50
CA THR A 349 -11.73 13.44 -1.29
C THR A 349 -10.60 14.43 -1.54
N GLY A 350 -10.65 15.64 -0.98
CA GLY A 350 -9.55 16.60 -1.06
C GLY A 350 -9.33 17.16 -2.47
N ASN A 351 -10.39 17.43 -3.21
CA ASN A 351 -10.35 18.12 -4.50
C ASN A 351 -11.03 19.50 -4.37
N GLN A 352 -11.31 20.18 -5.50
CA GLN A 352 -11.88 21.53 -5.55
C GLN A 352 -13.31 21.50 -6.09
N ILE A 353 -14.12 20.53 -5.62
CA ILE A 353 -15.48 20.26 -6.11
C ILE A 353 -16.52 20.99 -5.24
N GLY A 354 -16.83 22.24 -5.59
CA GLY A 354 -17.89 23.02 -4.96
C GLY A 354 -19.30 22.57 -5.34
N ASN A 355 -20.29 23.39 -4.96
CA ASN A 355 -21.72 23.12 -5.16
C ASN A 355 -22.09 22.77 -6.60
N THR A 356 -21.51 23.47 -7.57
CA THR A 356 -21.77 23.26 -9.01
C THR A 356 -21.24 21.90 -9.47
N GLY A 357 -20.03 21.52 -9.05
CA GLY A 357 -19.47 20.20 -9.36
C GLY A 357 -20.30 19.07 -8.77
N VAL A 358 -20.75 19.23 -7.53
CA VAL A 358 -21.70 18.31 -6.89
C VAL A 358 -23.00 18.22 -7.67
N GLN A 359 -23.57 19.34 -8.12
CA GLN A 359 -24.79 19.35 -8.91
C GLN A 359 -24.65 18.47 -10.17
N TYR A 360 -23.55 18.60 -10.91
CA TYR A 360 -23.29 17.75 -12.07
C TYR A 360 -23.22 16.26 -11.72
N LEU A 361 -22.46 15.91 -10.68
CA LEU A 361 -22.38 14.53 -10.20
C LEU A 361 -23.79 14.01 -9.83
N THR A 362 -24.56 14.79 -9.09
CA THR A 362 -25.89 14.39 -8.60
C THR A 362 -26.93 14.23 -9.71
N ASN A 363 -26.82 14.95 -10.82
CA ASN A 363 -27.73 14.80 -11.96
C ASN A 363 -27.62 13.42 -12.61
N VAL A 364 -26.42 12.82 -12.63
CA VAL A 364 -26.19 11.50 -13.22
C VAL A 364 -26.37 10.36 -12.22
N LEU A 365 -26.16 10.61 -10.93
CA LEU A 365 -26.33 9.59 -9.87
C LEU A 365 -27.76 9.05 -9.80
N GLN A 366 -28.75 9.81 -10.24
CA GLN A 366 -30.15 9.38 -10.27
C GLN A 366 -30.37 8.26 -11.31
N GLN A 367 -29.53 8.19 -12.34
CA GLN A 367 -29.60 7.22 -13.43
C GLN A 367 -28.58 6.08 -13.27
N HIS A 368 -27.65 6.20 -12.33
CA HIS A 368 -26.58 5.23 -12.14
C HIS A 368 -27.04 4.04 -11.28
N SER A 369 -26.93 2.82 -11.82
CA SER A 369 -27.47 1.60 -11.21
C SER A 369 -26.48 0.78 -10.38
N VAL A 370 -25.18 1.13 -10.36
CA VAL A 370 -24.15 0.30 -9.71
C VAL A 370 -23.32 0.99 -8.61
N LEU A 371 -23.11 2.31 -8.66
CA LEU A 371 -22.29 3.06 -7.70
C LEU A 371 -22.88 2.95 -6.29
N LYS A 372 -22.06 2.46 -5.35
CA LYS A 372 -22.41 2.28 -3.93
C LYS A 372 -21.72 3.28 -3.02
N GLU A 373 -20.51 3.71 -3.37
CA GLU A 373 -19.67 4.56 -2.52
C GLU A 373 -19.19 5.81 -3.28
N LEU A 374 -19.53 6.99 -2.76
CA LEU A 374 -19.06 8.29 -3.25
C LEU A 374 -18.41 9.05 -2.10
N HIS A 375 -17.10 9.30 -2.20
CA HIS A 375 -16.39 10.09 -1.19
C HIS A 375 -16.11 11.49 -1.72
N LEU A 376 -16.61 12.50 -1.02
CA LEU A 376 -16.51 13.92 -1.33
C LEU A 376 -15.97 14.72 -0.14
N ASP A 377 -15.29 14.07 0.80
CA ASP A 377 -14.65 14.73 1.95
C ASP A 377 -13.74 15.88 1.46
N SER A 378 -13.71 17.01 2.16
CA SER A 378 -12.82 18.15 1.88
C SER A 378 -12.88 18.66 0.42
N ASN A 379 -14.04 19.12 -0.06
CA ASN A 379 -14.24 19.61 -1.44
C ASN A 379 -14.86 21.02 -1.53
N SER A 380 -14.99 21.76 -0.42
CA SER A 380 -15.67 23.08 -0.37
C SER A 380 -17.16 23.03 -0.74
N ILE A 381 -17.84 21.95 -0.35
CA ILE A 381 -19.28 21.78 -0.52
C ILE A 381 -20.01 22.55 0.58
N THR A 382 -20.96 23.40 0.21
CA THR A 382 -21.77 24.17 1.18
C THR A 382 -23.17 23.57 1.34
N GLY A 383 -24.03 24.21 2.14
CA GLY A 383 -25.43 23.81 2.29
C GLY A 383 -26.21 23.73 0.97
N GLN A 384 -25.85 24.53 -0.04
CA GLN A 384 -26.45 24.43 -1.37
C GLN A 384 -26.06 23.13 -2.09
N GLY A 385 -24.80 22.72 -2.02
CA GLY A 385 -24.35 21.43 -2.56
C GLY A 385 -24.97 20.25 -1.81
N ALA A 386 -25.11 20.36 -0.49
CA ALA A 386 -25.82 19.37 0.31
C ALA A 386 -27.30 19.22 -0.09
N LYS A 387 -27.97 20.30 -0.49
CA LYS A 387 -29.32 20.25 -1.07
C LYS A 387 -29.37 19.42 -2.35
N HIS A 388 -28.45 19.65 -3.28
CA HIS A 388 -28.35 18.85 -4.52
C HIS A 388 -28.10 17.36 -4.23
N LEU A 389 -27.25 17.06 -3.25
CA LEU A 389 -27.02 15.69 -2.79
C LEU A 389 -28.28 15.07 -2.20
N ALA A 390 -28.99 15.78 -1.32
CA ALA A 390 -30.25 15.33 -0.74
C ALA A 390 -31.31 15.00 -1.81
N ASP A 391 -31.48 15.90 -2.78
CA ASP A 391 -32.42 15.72 -3.90
C ASP A 391 -32.08 14.47 -4.72
N ALA A 392 -30.81 14.24 -5.05
CA ALA A 392 -30.40 13.06 -5.78
C ALA A 392 -30.46 11.78 -4.95
N LEU A 393 -30.08 11.85 -3.66
CA LEU A 393 -30.16 10.74 -2.73
C LEU A 393 -31.58 10.19 -2.68
N SER A 394 -32.60 11.05 -2.66
CA SER A 394 -34.01 10.61 -2.67
C SER A 394 -34.37 9.74 -3.90
N LYS A 395 -33.64 9.87 -5.01
CA LYS A 395 -33.93 9.25 -6.32
C LYS A 395 -32.99 8.11 -6.73
N THR A 396 -31.72 8.12 -6.33
CA THR A 396 -30.75 7.02 -6.61
C THR A 396 -31.24 5.70 -6.00
N LYS A 397 -30.70 4.49 -6.15
CA LYS A 397 -31.15 3.32 -5.31
C LYS A 397 -30.02 2.49 -4.72
N THR A 398 -28.81 2.87 -5.11
CA THR A 398 -27.64 1.99 -5.11
C THR A 398 -26.54 2.57 -4.23
N LEU A 399 -26.47 3.89 -4.12
CA LEU A 399 -25.54 4.58 -3.24
C LEU A 399 -25.88 4.29 -1.77
N THR A 400 -24.97 3.63 -1.07
CA THR A 400 -25.11 3.26 0.36
C THR A 400 -24.17 4.06 1.26
N THR A 401 -23.08 4.59 0.69
CA THR A 401 -22.07 5.37 1.42
C THR A 401 -21.81 6.69 0.71
N LEU A 402 -22.00 7.78 1.46
CA LEU A 402 -21.65 9.13 1.04
C LEU A 402 -20.78 9.76 2.12
N LYS A 403 -19.56 10.19 1.79
CA LYS A 403 -18.66 10.84 2.76
C LYS A 403 -18.52 12.32 2.46
N LEU A 404 -18.73 13.17 3.47
CA LEU A 404 -18.83 14.62 3.32
C LEU A 404 -18.05 15.41 4.39
N ARG A 405 -17.23 14.76 5.20
CA ARG A 405 -16.43 15.39 6.25
C ARG A 405 -15.51 16.48 5.67
N GLY A 406 -15.30 17.56 6.42
CA GLY A 406 -14.40 18.64 6.01
C GLY A 406 -14.98 19.55 4.92
N ASN A 407 -16.30 19.55 4.74
CA ASN A 407 -17.04 20.50 3.91
C ASN A 407 -17.78 21.55 4.76
N GLU A 408 -18.25 22.61 4.12
CA GLU A 408 -18.91 23.78 4.74
C GLU A 408 -20.44 23.66 4.70
N ILE A 409 -20.97 22.47 4.99
CA ILE A 409 -22.39 22.13 4.78
C ILE A 409 -23.33 23.01 5.62
N GLY A 410 -22.94 23.31 6.86
CA GLY A 410 -23.73 24.10 7.80
C GLY A 410 -25.06 23.45 8.21
N PRO A 411 -25.77 24.02 9.21
CA PRO A 411 -26.98 23.41 9.78
C PRO A 411 -28.09 23.17 8.75
N SER A 412 -28.34 24.13 7.85
CA SER A 412 -29.37 24.01 6.82
C SER A 412 -29.08 22.88 5.83
N GLY A 413 -27.81 22.72 5.45
CA GLY A 413 -27.38 21.62 4.57
C GLY A 413 -27.51 20.25 5.25
N THR A 414 -27.15 20.16 6.53
CA THR A 414 -27.31 18.94 7.33
C THR A 414 -28.78 18.54 7.42
N LYS A 415 -29.70 19.50 7.58
CA LYS A 415 -31.13 19.23 7.58
C LYS A 415 -31.59 18.58 6.27
N TYR A 416 -31.19 19.09 5.10
CA TYR A 416 -31.53 18.48 3.81
C TYR A 416 -31.06 17.02 3.71
N LEU A 417 -29.84 16.73 4.18
CA LEU A 417 -29.29 15.37 4.15
C LEU A 417 -30.04 14.42 5.08
N ILE A 418 -30.37 14.86 6.31
CA ILE A 418 -31.16 14.07 7.26
C ILE A 418 -32.55 13.77 6.70
N ASP A 419 -33.23 14.77 6.12
CA ASP A 419 -34.56 14.59 5.53
C ASP A 419 -34.53 13.59 4.37
N ALA A 420 -33.45 13.59 3.56
CA ALA A 420 -33.24 12.59 2.52
C ALA A 420 -32.91 11.19 3.06
N GLN A 421 -32.23 11.10 4.21
CA GLN A 421 -31.92 9.84 4.88
C GLN A 421 -33.13 9.20 5.55
N GLN A 422 -34.06 9.97 6.13
CA GLN A 422 -35.26 9.37 6.76
C GLN A 422 -36.11 8.59 5.75
N ASN A 423 -35.91 8.85 4.46
CA ASN A 423 -36.51 8.12 3.36
C ASN A 423 -35.67 6.92 2.87
N ARG A 424 -34.54 6.56 3.53
CA ARG A 424 -33.51 5.57 3.09
C ARG A 424 -32.64 4.92 4.17
N THR A 425 -31.90 3.88 3.79
CA THR A 425 -30.85 3.20 4.59
C THR A 425 -29.41 3.67 4.28
N VAL A 426 -29.22 4.92 3.81
CA VAL A 426 -27.89 5.48 3.49
C VAL A 426 -27.36 6.25 4.69
N SER A 427 -26.11 6.03 5.10
CA SER A 427 -25.47 6.77 6.21
C SER A 427 -24.40 7.74 5.67
N PRO A 428 -24.65 9.06 5.62
CA PRO A 428 -23.64 10.09 5.49
C PRO A 428 -22.85 10.18 6.80
N CYS A 429 -21.55 9.90 6.69
CA CYS A 429 -20.57 10.05 7.78
C CYS A 429 -19.60 11.20 7.49
#